data_AF-A0A954MQR6-F1
#
_entry.id   AF-A0A954MQR6-F1
#
_cell.length_a   1.000
_cell.length_b   1.000
_cell.length_c   1.000
_cell.angle_alpha   90.00
_cell.angle_beta   90.00
_cell.angle_gamma   90.00
#
_symmetry.space_group_name_H-M   'P 1'
#
loop_
_entity.id
_entity.type
_entity.pdbx_description
1 polymer ?
#
loop_
_entity_poly.entity_id
_entity_poly.type
_entity_poly.pdbx_seq_one_letter_code
_entity_poly.pdbx_strand_id
1 'polypeptide(L)'
;RGIVHDPRAHALGGVAGHAGLFSTAADLAAFGDMILHNGRAGDRRILAQESVERVLTPQPVSAGTRSLGWDMQTSYSTNKGDLLSDQAIGHGGFTGTVLWIDPAQELVFVFLASRLHPDGKGSVNLLAGRIATIAAAALPE
;
A
#
# COMPACT_ATOMS: atom_id res chain seq x y z
N ARG A 1 -15.58 10.44 -10.79
CA ARG A 1 -14.24 10.20 -11.39
C ARG A 1 -13.28 11.23 -10.81
N GLY A 2 -12.12 10.82 -10.30
CA GLY A 2 -11.13 11.75 -9.76
C GLY A 2 -10.36 12.50 -10.85
N ILE A 3 -9.76 13.63 -10.48
CA ILE A 3 -8.84 14.40 -11.33
C ILE A 3 -7.46 14.33 -10.67
N VAL A 4 -6.44 13.94 -11.43
CA VAL A 4 -5.08 13.78 -10.89
C VAL A 4 -4.56 15.12 -10.37
N HIS A 5 -4.07 15.11 -9.13
CA HIS A 5 -3.44 16.28 -8.50
C HIS A 5 -1.95 16.39 -8.87
N ASP A 6 -1.27 15.27 -9.16
CA ASP A 6 0.15 15.28 -9.52
C ASP A 6 0.36 16.01 -10.86
N PRO A 7 1.16 17.09 -10.88
CA PRO A 7 1.32 17.91 -12.08
C PRO A 7 2.01 17.17 -13.22
N ARG A 8 2.89 16.20 -12.92
CA ARG A 8 3.59 15.41 -13.95
C ARG A 8 2.64 14.43 -14.61
N ALA A 9 1.87 13.68 -13.83
CA ALA A 9 0.85 12.78 -14.36
C ALA A 9 -0.24 13.56 -15.10
N HIS A 10 -0.60 14.76 -14.64
CA HIS A 10 -1.52 15.64 -15.37
C HIS A 10 -0.97 15.99 -16.76
N ALA A 11 0.30 16.40 -16.85
CA ALA A 11 0.96 16.72 -18.11
C ALA A 11 1.06 15.51 -19.06
N LEU A 12 1.06 14.29 -18.54
CA LEU A 12 1.09 13.04 -19.31
C LEU A 12 -0.30 12.52 -19.71
N GLY A 13 -1.36 13.32 -19.57
CA GLY A 13 -2.72 12.93 -19.95
C GLY A 13 -3.55 12.29 -18.83
N GLY A 14 -3.08 12.40 -17.58
CA GLY A 14 -3.87 12.11 -16.39
C GLY A 14 -3.54 10.79 -15.68
N VAL A 15 -2.90 9.84 -16.36
CA VAL A 15 -2.52 8.53 -15.81
C VAL A 15 -1.05 8.25 -16.14
N ALA A 16 -0.24 8.02 -15.12
CA ALA A 16 1.17 7.66 -15.22
C ALA A 16 1.52 6.56 -14.21
N GLY A 17 2.63 5.85 -14.43
CA GLY A 17 3.03 4.74 -13.57
C GLY A 17 3.22 5.10 -12.08
N HIS A 18 3.44 6.37 -11.77
CA HIS A 18 3.62 6.87 -10.40
C HIS A 18 2.37 7.55 -9.80
N ALA A 19 1.37 7.94 -10.60
CA ALA A 19 0.18 8.66 -10.13
C ALA A 19 -0.97 8.68 -11.17
N GLY A 20 -2.20 8.98 -10.72
CA GLY A 20 -3.34 9.23 -11.60
C GLY A 20 -4.33 8.06 -11.72
N LEU A 21 -4.07 6.94 -11.06
CA LEU A 21 -5.04 5.88 -10.88
C LEU A 21 -6.00 6.21 -9.72
N PHE A 22 -7.29 5.98 -9.92
CA PHE A 22 -8.33 6.11 -8.90
C PHE A 22 -9.06 4.79 -8.77
N SER A 23 -9.26 4.34 -7.53
CA SER A 23 -9.91 3.07 -7.22
C SER A 23 -10.67 3.17 -5.90
N THR A 24 -11.38 2.12 -5.52
CA THR A 24 -12.06 2.02 -4.22
C THR A 24 -11.24 1.23 -3.20
N ALA A 25 -11.60 1.31 -1.92
CA ALA A 25 -10.98 0.48 -0.89
C ALA A 25 -11.21 -1.02 -1.16
N ALA A 26 -12.39 -1.40 -1.67
CA ALA A 26 -12.72 -2.78 -2.02
C ALA A 26 -11.84 -3.31 -3.16
N ASP A 27 -11.60 -2.50 -4.20
CA ASP A 27 -10.74 -2.89 -5.32
C ASP A 27 -9.28 -3.07 -4.89
N LEU A 28 -8.79 -2.21 -4.00
CA LEU A 28 -7.44 -2.31 -3.45
C LEU A 28 -7.29 -3.51 -2.50
N ALA A 29 -8.34 -3.81 -1.73
CA ALA A 29 -8.38 -5.02 -0.91
C ALA A 29 -8.32 -6.28 -1.80
N ALA A 30 -9.08 -6.32 -2.89
CA ALA A 30 -9.03 -7.42 -3.85
C ALA A 30 -7.66 -7.56 -4.55
N PHE A 31 -6.99 -6.43 -4.83
CA PHE A 31 -5.61 -6.45 -5.32
C PHE A 31 -4.65 -7.05 -4.27
N GLY A 32 -4.75 -6.62 -3.01
CA GLY A 32 -3.92 -7.17 -1.94
C GLY A 32 -4.18 -8.66 -1.70
N ASP A 33 -5.45 -9.06 -1.74
CA ASP A 33 -5.87 -10.47 -1.64
C ASP A 33 -5.26 -11.33 -2.75
N MET A 34 -5.17 -10.79 -3.98
CA MET A 34 -4.50 -11.46 -5.08
C MET A 34 -2.99 -11.67 -4.84
N ILE A 35 -2.33 -10.71 -4.17
CA ILE A 35 -0.93 -10.86 -3.74
C ILE A 35 -0.81 -11.95 -2.65
N LEU A 36 -1.68 -11.92 -1.63
CA LEU A 36 -1.72 -12.94 -0.57
C LEU A 36 -1.93 -14.34 -1.14
N HIS A 37 -2.76 -14.47 -2.17
CA HIS A 37 -3.04 -15.72 -2.87
C HIS A 37 -2.09 -16.00 -4.05
N ASN A 38 -0.82 -15.59 -3.94
CA ASN A 38 0.25 -15.95 -4.87
C ASN A 38 -0.07 -15.64 -6.34
N GLY A 39 -0.76 -14.53 -6.59
CA GLY A 39 -1.07 -14.04 -7.93
C GLY A 39 -2.45 -14.42 -8.45
N ARG A 40 -3.32 -15.02 -7.62
CA ARG A 40 -4.66 -15.50 -8.02
C ARG A 40 -5.77 -14.61 -7.48
N ALA A 41 -6.73 -14.28 -8.34
CA ALA A 41 -8.00 -13.68 -7.95
C ALA A 41 -9.10 -14.70 -8.25
N GLY A 42 -9.57 -15.41 -7.21
CA GLY A 42 -10.42 -16.59 -7.36
C GLY A 42 -9.77 -17.65 -8.26
N ASP A 43 -10.49 -18.06 -9.32
CA ASP A 43 -10.01 -19.11 -10.23
C ASP A 43 -8.99 -18.61 -11.27
N ARG A 44 -8.78 -17.29 -11.38
CA ARG A 44 -7.92 -16.71 -12.39
C ARG A 44 -6.55 -16.35 -11.85
N ARG A 45 -5.50 -16.77 -12.56
CA ARG A 45 -4.13 -16.28 -12.34
C ARG A 45 -3.95 -14.94 -13.05
N ILE A 46 -3.62 -13.90 -12.28
CA ILE A 46 -3.31 -12.56 -12.77
C ILE A 46 -1.81 -12.37 -12.88
N LEU A 47 -1.06 -12.78 -11.84
CA LEU A 47 0.40 -12.77 -11.82
C LEU A 47 0.95 -14.19 -11.69
N ALA A 48 2.10 -14.44 -12.31
CA ALA A 48 2.86 -15.66 -12.06
C ALA A 48 3.27 -15.69 -10.57
N GLN A 49 3.26 -16.88 -9.97
CA GLN A 49 3.60 -17.04 -8.55
C GLN A 49 5.03 -16.54 -8.28
N GLU A 50 5.96 -16.88 -9.17
CA GLU A 50 7.35 -16.44 -9.12
C GLU A 50 7.50 -14.92 -9.22
N SER A 51 6.54 -14.22 -9.82
CA SER A 51 6.53 -12.75 -9.84
C SER A 51 6.09 -12.18 -8.49
N VAL A 52 5.09 -12.79 -7.85
CA VAL A 52 4.62 -12.39 -6.52
C VAL A 52 5.71 -12.66 -5.47
N GLU A 53 6.36 -13.82 -5.54
CA GLU A 53 7.51 -14.14 -4.67
C GLU A 53 8.61 -13.08 -4.77
N ARG A 54 8.94 -12.61 -5.98
CA ARG A 54 9.90 -11.51 -6.16
C ARG A 54 9.41 -10.17 -5.60
N VAL A 55 8.12 -9.88 -5.70
CA VAL A 55 7.52 -8.67 -5.10
C VAL A 55 7.56 -8.70 -3.58
N LEU A 56 7.45 -9.89 -2.97
CA LEU A 56 7.51 -10.07 -1.52
C LEU A 56 8.95 -10.25 -0.99
N THR A 57 9.94 -10.41 -1.87
CA THR A 57 11.34 -10.60 -1.48
C THR A 57 11.94 -9.31 -0.92
N PRO A 58 12.44 -9.30 0.34
CA PRO A 58 13.12 -8.15 0.91
C PRO A 58 14.43 -7.83 0.18
N GLN A 59 14.67 -6.54 -0.02
CA GLN A 59 15.86 -5.95 -0.63
C GLN A 59 16.41 -4.89 0.33
N PRO A 60 17.58 -5.12 0.94
CA PRO A 60 18.25 -4.12 1.74
C PRO A 60 18.58 -2.88 0.91
N VAL A 61 18.27 -1.70 1.45
CA VAL A 61 18.64 -0.40 0.88
C VAL A 61 19.39 0.41 1.95
N SER A 62 20.01 1.52 1.54
CA SER A 62 20.83 2.34 2.45
C SER A 62 20.09 2.87 3.69
N ALA A 63 18.75 2.95 3.63
CA ALA A 63 17.91 3.49 4.69
C ALA A 63 16.77 2.54 5.09
N GLY A 64 17.06 1.23 5.17
CA GLY A 64 16.12 0.22 5.64
C GLY A 64 15.89 -0.90 4.62
N THR A 65 14.66 -1.40 4.56
CA THR A 65 14.30 -2.53 3.68
C THR A 65 13.13 -2.17 2.78
N ARG A 66 13.24 -2.54 1.51
CA ARG A 66 12.21 -2.39 0.49
C ARG A 66 12.00 -3.71 -0.24
N SER A 67 11.00 -3.76 -1.12
CA SER A 67 10.90 -4.80 -2.14
C SER A 67 10.64 -4.17 -3.51
N LEU A 68 10.36 -4.98 -4.53
CA LEU A 68 10.11 -4.47 -5.89
C LEU A 68 8.85 -3.60 -5.94
N GLY A 69 9.05 -2.29 -5.86
CA GLY A 69 7.97 -1.28 -5.93
C GLY A 69 7.33 -0.92 -4.59
N TRP A 70 7.78 -1.52 -3.47
CA TRP A 70 7.15 -1.35 -2.16
C TRP A 70 8.14 -1.01 -1.05
N ASP A 71 7.61 -0.35 -0.03
CA ASP A 71 8.29 -0.13 1.24
C ASP A 71 8.03 -1.32 2.19
N MET A 72 8.98 -1.66 3.06
CA MET A 72 8.79 -2.69 4.09
C MET A 72 9.13 -2.16 5.49
N GLN A 73 10.30 -1.51 5.60
CA GLN A 73 10.81 -0.98 6.86
C GLN A 73 11.85 0.12 6.59
N THR A 74 11.39 1.27 6.12
CA THR A 74 12.22 2.48 6.00
C THR A 74 11.65 3.59 6.87
N SER A 75 12.31 4.75 6.89
CA SER A 75 11.77 5.95 7.55
C SER A 75 10.42 6.42 6.98
N TYR A 76 10.01 5.93 5.80
CA TYR A 76 8.70 6.21 5.22
C TYR A 76 7.58 5.30 5.76
N SER A 77 7.91 4.20 6.43
CA SER A 77 6.94 3.20 6.93
C SER A 77 6.16 3.63 8.19
N THR A 78 6.19 4.92 8.57
CA THR A 78 5.43 5.44 9.73
C THR A 78 3.92 5.20 9.65
N ASN A 79 3.41 4.91 8.46
CA ASN A 79 2.01 4.56 8.20
C ASN A 79 1.72 3.04 8.19
N LYS A 80 2.73 2.19 8.46
CA LYS A 80 2.62 0.74 8.61
C LYS A 80 1.89 0.35 9.90
N GLY A 81 2.15 1.10 10.98
CA GLY A 81 1.78 0.68 12.33
C GLY A 81 2.83 -0.24 12.95
N ASP A 82 2.58 -0.64 14.19
CA ASP A 82 3.55 -1.32 15.05
C ASP A 82 3.39 -2.84 15.05
N LEU A 83 2.21 -3.33 14.64
CA LEU A 83 1.85 -4.75 14.72
C LEU A 83 1.81 -5.46 13.37
N LEU A 84 2.02 -4.75 12.26
CA LEU A 84 2.25 -5.42 10.97
C LEU A 84 3.66 -6.04 10.97
N SER A 85 3.77 -7.24 10.40
CA SER A 85 4.99 -8.04 10.42
C SER A 85 6.10 -7.40 9.58
N ASP A 86 7.34 -7.85 9.78
CA ASP A 86 8.47 -7.44 8.94
C ASP A 86 8.37 -7.95 7.49
N GLN A 87 7.41 -8.83 7.19
CA GLN A 87 7.11 -9.29 5.82
C GLN A 87 6.10 -8.39 5.09
N ALA A 88 5.46 -7.46 5.79
CA ALA A 88 4.48 -6.58 5.17
C ALA A 88 5.14 -5.65 4.14
N ILE A 89 4.48 -5.51 3.00
CA ILE A 89 4.83 -4.57 1.93
C ILE A 89 3.76 -3.49 1.82
N GLY A 90 4.13 -2.25 1.57
CA GLY A 90 3.15 -1.17 1.48
C GLY A 90 3.69 0.14 0.94
N HIS A 91 2.77 1.08 0.74
CA HIS A 91 3.10 2.41 0.24
C HIS A 91 2.04 3.44 0.65
N GLY A 92 2.49 4.66 0.92
CA GLY A 92 1.62 5.83 1.12
C GLY A 92 1.42 6.64 -0.17
N GLY A 93 0.29 7.32 -0.31
CA GLY A 93 0.03 8.28 -1.38
C GLY A 93 0.06 9.70 -0.85
N PHE A 94 0.42 10.65 -1.72
CA PHE A 94 0.58 12.07 -1.37
C PHE A 94 -0.65 12.69 -0.69
N THR A 95 -1.84 12.27 -1.12
CA THR A 95 -3.12 12.77 -0.58
C THR A 95 -3.49 12.14 0.76
N GLY A 96 -2.69 11.20 1.27
CA GLY A 96 -2.94 10.50 2.54
C GLY A 96 -3.55 9.11 2.38
N THR A 97 -3.50 8.52 1.19
CA THR A 97 -3.89 7.11 0.99
C THR A 97 -2.80 6.18 1.48
N VAL A 98 -3.15 4.98 1.96
CA VAL A 98 -2.18 3.98 2.42
C VAL A 98 -2.71 2.59 2.04
N LEU A 99 -1.80 1.75 1.55
CA LEU A 99 -2.02 0.31 1.34
C LEU A 99 -0.85 -0.45 1.97
N TRP A 100 -1.18 -1.44 2.80
CA TRP A 100 -0.23 -2.45 3.29
C TRP A 100 -0.81 -3.84 3.07
N ILE A 101 0.05 -4.79 2.73
CA ILE A 101 -0.27 -6.21 2.55
C ILE A 101 0.71 -6.99 3.40
N ASP A 102 0.21 -7.75 4.37
CA ASP A 102 1.00 -8.55 5.29
C ASP A 102 0.74 -10.04 5.07
N PRO A 103 1.64 -10.74 4.35
CA PRO A 103 1.49 -12.17 4.09
C PRO A 103 1.62 -13.04 5.34
N ALA A 104 2.31 -12.56 6.39
CA ALA A 104 2.47 -13.34 7.61
C ALA A 104 1.18 -13.36 8.46
N GLN A 105 0.32 -12.36 8.28
CA GLN A 105 -0.94 -12.21 9.02
C GLN A 105 -2.19 -12.34 8.12
N GLU A 106 -2.00 -12.69 6.84
CA GLU A 106 -3.05 -12.72 5.82
C GLU A 106 -3.93 -11.45 5.82
N LEU A 107 -3.30 -10.28 6.00
CA LEU A 107 -3.98 -9.00 6.21
C LEU A 107 -3.73 -8.05 5.04
N VAL A 108 -4.80 -7.42 4.55
CA VAL A 108 -4.72 -6.24 3.67
C VAL A 108 -5.29 -5.04 4.40
N PHE A 109 -4.47 -4.02 4.61
CA PHE A 109 -4.87 -2.76 5.22
C PHE A 109 -4.98 -1.66 4.16
N VAL A 110 -6.16 -1.05 4.06
CA VAL A 110 -6.42 0.06 3.15
C VAL A 110 -6.97 1.25 3.94
N PHE A 111 -6.33 2.40 3.79
CA PHE A 111 -6.80 3.67 4.35
C PHE A 111 -6.84 4.72 3.25
N LEU A 112 -8.04 5.22 2.93
CA LEU A 112 -8.23 6.23 1.89
C LEU A 112 -8.67 7.55 2.52
N ALA A 113 -7.77 8.53 2.48
CA ALA A 113 -8.04 9.90 2.91
C ALA A 113 -7.62 10.91 1.83
N SER A 114 -8.11 12.14 2.00
CA SER A 114 -7.65 13.31 1.25
C SER A 114 -7.32 14.44 2.21
N ARG A 115 -6.04 14.53 2.59
CA ARG A 115 -5.48 15.58 3.47
C ARG A 115 -5.16 16.88 2.73
N LEU A 116 -5.70 17.09 1.53
CA LEU A 116 -5.42 18.25 0.69
C LEU A 116 -6.10 19.53 1.19
N HIS A 117 -7.18 19.40 1.97
CA HIS A 117 -7.88 20.55 2.54
C HIS A 117 -7.38 20.88 3.95
N PRO A 118 -7.19 22.17 4.32
CA PRO A 118 -7.40 23.36 3.48
C PRO A 118 -6.22 23.73 2.59
N ASP A 119 -5.00 23.38 2.96
CA ASP A 119 -3.77 23.88 2.33
C ASP A 119 -2.76 22.78 1.98
N GLY A 120 -3.19 21.52 2.04
CA GLY A 120 -2.34 20.36 1.78
C GLY A 120 -1.14 20.25 2.71
N LYS A 121 -1.23 20.79 3.93
CA LYS A 121 -0.24 20.58 5.00
C LYS A 121 -0.66 19.44 5.93
N GLY A 122 0.21 19.12 6.88
CA GLY A 122 0.02 18.03 7.83
C GLY A 122 0.22 16.64 7.23
N SER A 123 0.15 15.63 8.09
CA SER A 123 0.31 14.23 7.74
C SER A 123 -0.73 13.38 8.44
N VAL A 124 -1.27 12.41 7.72
CA VAL A 124 -2.17 11.38 8.26
C VAL A 124 -1.45 10.04 8.47
N ASN A 125 -0.13 9.98 8.24
CA ASN A 125 0.62 8.71 8.30
C ASN A 125 0.53 8.06 9.68
N LEU A 126 0.76 8.83 10.76
CA LEU A 126 0.66 8.29 12.12
C LEU A 126 -0.77 7.85 12.48
N LEU A 127 -1.79 8.55 11.95
CA LEU A 127 -3.18 8.14 12.13
C LEU A 127 -3.44 6.81 11.41
N ALA A 128 -3.04 6.70 10.15
CA ALA A 128 -3.16 5.47 9.37
C ALA A 128 -2.42 4.30 10.06
N GLY A 129 -1.19 4.54 10.54
CA GLY A 129 -0.40 3.53 11.27
C GLY A 129 -1.08 3.08 12.56
N ARG A 130 -1.67 3.99 13.35
CA ARG A 130 -2.45 3.63 14.55
C ARG A 130 -3.68 2.78 14.21
N ILE A 131 -4.39 3.11 13.13
CA ILE A 131 -5.53 2.32 12.68
C ILE A 131 -5.07 0.94 12.19
N ALA A 132 -3.95 0.86 11.47
CA ALA A 132 -3.35 -0.41 11.04
C ALA A 132 -2.98 -1.29 12.23
N THR A 133 -2.35 -0.71 13.27
CA THR A 133 -2.08 -1.40 14.54
C THR A 133 -3.35 -1.96 15.16
N ILE A 134 -4.43 -1.17 15.23
CA ILE A 134 -5.72 -1.62 15.80
C ILE A 134 -6.31 -2.75 14.94
N ALA A 135 -6.23 -2.66 13.61
CA ALA A 135 -6.74 -3.68 12.71
C ALA A 135 -6.00 -5.01 12.88
N ALA A 136 -4.65 -4.98 12.96
CA ALA A 136 -3.85 -6.18 13.20
C ALA A 136 -4.12 -6.80 14.58
N ALA A 137 -4.28 -5.97 15.62
CA ALA A 137 -4.63 -6.45 16.96
C ALA A 137 -6.02 -7.10 17.05
N ALA A 138 -6.89 -6.89 16.08
CA ALA A 138 -8.24 -7.46 16.04
C ALA A 138 -8.32 -8.79 15.27
N LEU A 139 -7.20 -9.28 14.71
CA LEU A 139 -7.15 -10.58 14.06
C LEU A 139 -7.33 -11.70 15.10
N PRO A 140 -8.08 -12.77 14.76
CA PRO A 140 -8.18 -13.94 15.62
C PRO A 140 -6.83 -14.69 15.70
N GLU A 141 -6.60 -15.38 16.82
CA GLU A 141 -5.47 -16.31 17.00
C GLU A 141 -5.55 -17.53 16.07
#